data_AF-A0A954G965-F1
#
_entry.id   AF-A0A954G965-F1
#
_cell.length_a   1.000
_cell.length_b   1.000
_cell.length_c   1.000
_cell.angle_alpha   90.00
_cell.angle_beta   90.00
_cell.angle_gamma   90.00
#
_symmetry.space_group_name_H-M   'P 1'
#
loop_
_entity.id
_entity.type
_entity.pdbx_description
1 polymer ?
#
loop_
_entity_poly.entity_id
_entity_poly.type
_entity_poly.pdbx_seq_one_letter_code
_entity_poly.pdbx_strand_id
1 'polypeptide(L)'
;MCPLDRWILTPLLITGLLLSLADDSFAAKRTFPYDAVVNAEEALVRSGNGTRYYPTLKLKKGSHVTVHRHDPGGWFMISPPQGSFSWIRAEHVQKTGNQSGRVTENGVVVRVGSAFGESRDVEQIRLSKNDEVTILGSKNVPTEFGNVLMYQIKPPTGEWRWIEGHLIIPTDQFSPGKMPPAPVDQPIAVNQNDPFSQGTPLNNSPAPRQEMIKTPTDGSARRSVPEEEQMAAAKEAIKTIDTQFRAMIEAEPTAWDLDGLEQDYKTLQQEIKHPAIASKIDLR
;
A
#
# COMPACT_ATOMS: atom_id res chain seq x y z
N MET A 1 -82.97 43.97 -9.13
CA MET A 1 -82.83 43.99 -7.67
C MET A 1 -81.74 42.98 -7.30
N CYS A 2 -80.53 43.44 -6.98
CA CYS A 2 -79.56 42.65 -6.22
C CYS A 2 -80.05 42.59 -4.76
N PRO A 3 -79.69 41.59 -3.93
CA PRO A 3 -78.32 41.54 -3.41
C PRO A 3 -77.74 40.18 -2.92
N LEU A 4 -76.43 40.23 -2.65
CA LEU A 4 -75.65 39.55 -1.59
C LEU A 4 -75.15 38.09 -1.78
N ASP A 5 -73.91 38.02 -2.25
CA ASP A 5 -72.72 37.46 -1.58
C ASP A 5 -72.92 36.50 -0.40
N ARG A 6 -72.37 35.28 -0.52
CA ARG A 6 -71.59 34.62 0.55
C ARG A 6 -70.47 33.76 -0.02
N TRP A 7 -69.25 34.23 0.23
CA TRP A 7 -68.00 33.44 0.28
C TRP A 7 -68.16 32.19 1.15
N ILE A 8 -67.82 31.01 0.61
CA ILE A 8 -67.17 29.95 1.38
C ILE A 8 -66.04 29.38 0.52
N LEU A 9 -64.82 29.70 0.95
CA LEU A 9 -63.57 29.10 0.52
C LEU A 9 -63.62 27.57 0.66
N THR A 10 -63.43 26.85 -0.44
CA THR A 10 -63.04 25.43 -0.39
C THR A 10 -61.54 25.34 -0.65
N PRO A 11 -60.74 24.82 0.28
CA PRO A 11 -59.30 24.73 0.11
C PRO A 11 -58.96 23.65 -0.91
N LEU A 12 -58.20 24.07 -1.92
CA LEU A 12 -57.53 23.28 -2.93
C LEU A 12 -56.63 22.24 -2.24
N LEU A 13 -57.00 20.96 -2.29
CA LEU A 13 -56.19 19.85 -1.80
C LEU A 13 -55.07 19.59 -2.80
N ILE A 14 -53.96 20.34 -2.66
CA ILE A 14 -52.76 20.21 -3.49
C ILE A 14 -52.16 18.82 -3.21
N THR A 15 -52.31 17.96 -4.20
CA THR A 15 -51.66 16.65 -4.32
C THR A 15 -50.17 16.89 -4.55
N GLY A 16 -49.42 17.06 -3.46
CA GLY A 16 -47.96 17.11 -3.46
C GLY A 16 -47.37 15.71 -3.53
N LEU A 17 -47.46 15.06 -4.70
CA LEU A 17 -46.65 13.87 -4.98
C LEU A 17 -45.21 14.37 -5.21
N LEU A 18 -44.43 14.45 -4.13
CA LEU A 18 -42.98 14.58 -4.24
C LEU A 18 -42.44 13.31 -4.91
N LEU A 19 -42.32 13.34 -6.24
CA LEU A 19 -41.37 12.49 -6.95
C LEU A 19 -39.98 12.91 -6.46
N SER A 20 -39.49 12.17 -5.47
CA SER A 20 -38.05 12.09 -5.18
C SER A 20 -37.38 11.61 -6.46
N LEU A 21 -36.82 12.54 -7.25
CA LEU A 21 -35.77 12.21 -8.19
C LEU A 21 -34.60 11.76 -7.33
N ALA A 22 -34.55 10.46 -7.04
CA ALA A 22 -33.30 9.85 -6.64
C ALA A 22 -32.36 10.09 -7.82
N ASP A 23 -31.41 11.01 -7.64
CA ASP A 23 -30.21 11.02 -8.46
C ASP A 23 -29.56 9.65 -8.24
N ASP A 24 -29.81 8.74 -9.18
CA ASP A 24 -28.99 7.55 -9.36
C ASP A 24 -27.59 8.11 -9.64
N SER A 25 -26.82 8.26 -8.55
CA SER A 25 -25.38 8.47 -8.64
C SER A 25 -24.86 7.24 -9.36
N PHE A 26 -24.72 7.35 -10.69
CA PHE A 26 -24.10 6.34 -11.51
C PHE A 26 -22.64 6.20 -11.06
N ALA A 27 -22.42 5.40 -10.02
CA ALA A 27 -21.19 4.67 -9.87
C ALA A 27 -21.17 3.69 -11.05
N ALA A 28 -20.75 4.18 -12.22
CA ALA A 28 -20.61 3.36 -13.41
C ALA A 28 -19.73 2.17 -13.01
N LYS A 29 -20.34 0.98 -12.97
CA LYS A 29 -19.64 -0.25 -12.61
C LYS A 29 -18.61 -0.50 -13.70
N ARG A 30 -17.34 -0.16 -13.41
CA ARG A 30 -16.24 -0.29 -14.37
C ARG A 30 -16.16 -1.74 -14.83
N THR A 31 -16.06 -1.94 -16.13
CA THR A 31 -15.79 -3.26 -16.72
C THR A 31 -14.30 -3.54 -16.63
N PHE A 32 -13.95 -4.75 -16.17
CA PHE A 32 -12.57 -5.19 -16.09
C PHE A 32 -12.23 -6.15 -17.25
N PRO A 33 -10.96 -6.18 -17.68
CA PRO A 33 -9.90 -5.24 -17.33
C PRO A 33 -10.09 -3.87 -18.02
N TYR A 34 -9.44 -2.82 -17.51
CA TYR A 34 -9.39 -1.52 -18.17
C TYR A 34 -8.00 -0.87 -18.03
N ASP A 35 -7.64 0.00 -18.97
CA ASP A 35 -6.37 0.71 -18.95
C ASP A 35 -6.46 2.00 -18.12
N ALA A 36 -5.45 2.22 -17.29
CA ALA A 36 -5.28 3.39 -16.45
C ALA A 36 -3.88 4.00 -16.61
N VAL A 37 -3.76 5.26 -16.22
CA VAL A 37 -2.53 6.03 -16.26
C VAL A 37 -2.22 6.55 -14.87
N VAL A 38 -0.95 6.48 -14.47
CA VAL A 38 -0.45 7.09 -13.24
C VAL A 38 -0.56 8.62 -13.34
N ASN A 39 -1.32 9.22 -12.42
CA ASN A 39 -1.55 10.65 -12.37
C ASN A 39 -0.73 11.38 -11.27
N ALA A 40 -0.22 10.62 -10.30
CA ALA A 40 0.75 11.11 -9.32
C ALA A 40 2.16 11.20 -9.93
N GLU A 41 3.04 12.00 -9.34
CA GLU A 41 4.45 12.09 -9.78
C GLU A 41 5.15 10.74 -9.72
N GLU A 42 4.89 9.99 -8.64
CA GLU A 42 5.40 8.64 -8.43
C GLU A 42 4.32 7.75 -7.83
N ALA A 43 4.31 6.47 -8.21
CA ALA A 43 3.47 5.45 -7.62
C ALA A 43 4.24 4.15 -7.39
N LEU A 44 4.16 3.60 -6.18
CA LEU A 44 4.79 2.33 -5.84
C LEU A 44 3.89 1.16 -6.22
N VAL A 45 4.46 0.22 -6.96
CA VAL A 45 3.83 -1.06 -7.32
C VAL A 45 4.34 -2.11 -6.36
N ARG A 46 3.45 -2.87 -5.72
CA ARG A 46 3.75 -3.81 -4.63
C ARG A 46 3.47 -5.26 -5.00
N SER A 47 4.06 -6.16 -4.22
CA SER A 47 3.92 -7.62 -4.38
C SER A 47 2.58 -8.18 -3.90
N GLY A 48 1.76 -7.38 -3.21
CA GLY A 48 0.44 -7.74 -2.71
C GLY A 48 -0.40 -6.49 -2.35
N ASN A 49 -1.65 -6.70 -1.96
CA ASN A 49 -2.58 -5.63 -1.56
C ASN A 49 -2.31 -5.14 -0.13
N GLY A 50 -1.55 -4.06 0.00
CA GLY A 50 -1.28 -3.44 1.30
C GLY A 50 0.15 -2.94 1.44
N THR A 51 0.34 -2.03 2.39
CA THR A 51 1.64 -1.44 2.71
C THR A 51 2.63 -2.43 3.31
N ARG A 52 2.15 -3.54 3.91
CA ARG A 52 2.98 -4.64 4.42
C ARG A 52 3.75 -5.38 3.32
N TYR A 53 3.24 -5.36 2.08
CA TYR A 53 3.90 -5.98 0.94
C TYR A 53 5.00 -5.08 0.41
N TYR A 54 6.17 -5.65 0.15
CA TYR A 54 7.32 -4.89 -0.32
C TYR A 54 7.04 -4.22 -1.69
N PRO A 55 7.59 -3.01 -1.91
CA PRO A 55 7.54 -2.39 -3.22
C PRO A 55 8.40 -3.20 -4.21
N THR A 56 7.97 -3.21 -5.45
CA THR A 56 8.57 -3.99 -6.53
C THR A 56 9.03 -3.13 -7.68
N LEU A 57 8.29 -2.06 -8.00
CA LEU A 57 8.65 -1.03 -8.95
C LEU A 57 8.14 0.33 -8.48
N LYS A 58 8.70 1.40 -9.06
CA LYS A 58 8.17 2.75 -8.99
C LYS A 58 7.81 3.19 -10.41
N LEU A 59 6.55 3.57 -10.60
CA LEU A 59 6.05 4.13 -11.84
C LEU A 59 6.03 5.64 -11.73
N LYS A 60 6.29 6.33 -12.84
CA LYS A 60 6.21 7.79 -12.95
C LYS A 60 4.85 8.20 -13.49
N LYS A 61 4.49 9.47 -13.30
CA LYS A 61 3.35 10.08 -13.97
C LYS A 61 3.34 9.77 -15.48
N GLY A 62 2.18 9.44 -16.01
CA GLY A 62 2.00 9.03 -17.41
C GLY A 62 2.27 7.55 -17.69
N SER A 63 2.75 6.77 -16.72
CA SER A 63 2.92 5.32 -16.91
C SER A 63 1.56 4.63 -17.07
N HIS A 64 1.43 3.76 -18.07
CA HIS A 64 0.22 2.98 -18.31
C HIS A 64 0.24 1.67 -17.52
N VAL A 65 -0.94 1.29 -17.01
CA VAL A 65 -1.18 0.00 -16.35
C VAL A 65 -2.55 -0.54 -16.76
N THR A 66 -2.70 -1.86 -16.76
CA THR A 66 -4.01 -2.51 -16.96
C THR A 66 -4.52 -3.01 -15.63
N VAL A 67 -5.70 -2.51 -15.22
CA VAL A 67 -6.38 -2.84 -13.97
C VAL A 67 -7.33 -4.01 -14.17
N HIS A 68 -7.22 -5.03 -13.34
CA HIS A 68 -8.03 -6.26 -13.42
C HIS A 68 -9.04 -6.39 -12.30
N ARG A 69 -8.79 -5.76 -11.14
CA ARG A 69 -9.68 -5.82 -9.99
C ARG A 69 -9.44 -4.66 -9.04
N HIS A 70 -10.48 -4.25 -8.33
CA HIS A 70 -10.38 -3.37 -7.17
C HIS A 70 -10.53 -4.21 -5.91
N ASP A 71 -9.55 -4.13 -5.02
CA ASP A 71 -9.52 -4.81 -3.74
C ASP A 71 -9.87 -3.82 -2.60
N PRO A 72 -10.38 -4.30 -1.45
CA PRO A 72 -10.63 -3.45 -0.28
C PRO A 72 -9.38 -2.66 0.15
N GLY A 73 -9.61 -1.50 0.78
CA GLY A 73 -8.52 -0.60 1.20
C GLY A 73 -7.89 0.19 0.06
N GLY A 74 -8.55 0.28 -1.10
CA GLY A 74 -8.14 1.14 -2.21
C GLY A 74 -7.00 0.57 -3.06
N TRP A 75 -6.76 -0.74 -3.03
CA TRP A 75 -5.70 -1.39 -3.81
C TRP A 75 -6.23 -1.94 -5.12
N PHE A 76 -5.58 -1.61 -6.22
CA PHE A 76 -5.98 -2.11 -7.54
C PHE A 76 -4.98 -3.18 -8.01
N MET A 77 -5.50 -4.36 -8.35
CA MET A 77 -4.72 -5.44 -8.94
C MET A 77 -4.46 -5.12 -10.41
N ILE A 78 -3.19 -5.08 -10.79
CA ILE A 78 -2.72 -4.72 -12.13
C ILE A 78 -1.88 -5.84 -12.74
N SER A 79 -1.84 -5.90 -14.07
CA SER A 79 -0.81 -6.67 -14.78
C SER A 79 0.59 -6.19 -14.37
N PRO A 80 1.60 -7.08 -14.26
CA PRO A 80 2.96 -6.68 -13.97
C PRO A 80 3.46 -5.63 -14.98
N PRO A 81 3.78 -4.40 -14.54
CA PRO A 81 4.26 -3.36 -15.45
C PRO A 81 5.60 -3.72 -16.09
N GLN A 82 5.96 -3.02 -17.17
CA GLN A 82 7.27 -3.16 -17.80
C GLN A 82 8.40 -2.99 -16.77
N GLY A 83 9.41 -3.86 -16.84
CA GLY A 83 10.50 -3.92 -15.87
C GLY A 83 10.22 -4.83 -14.67
N SER A 84 9.01 -5.38 -14.54
CA SER A 84 8.71 -6.39 -13.53
C SER A 84 9.41 -7.69 -13.89
N PHE A 85 9.86 -8.42 -12.85
CA PHE A 85 10.45 -9.74 -12.99
C PHE A 85 10.08 -10.60 -11.77
N SER A 86 10.31 -11.90 -11.91
CA SER A 86 10.06 -12.89 -10.86
C SER A 86 11.27 -13.81 -10.73
N TRP A 87 11.43 -14.41 -9.55
CA TRP A 87 12.53 -15.31 -9.23
C TRP A 87 12.09 -16.76 -9.35
N ILE A 88 12.95 -17.57 -9.97
CA ILE A 88 12.86 -19.03 -10.01
C ILE A 88 14.26 -19.61 -9.72
N ARG A 89 14.36 -20.69 -8.93
CA ARG A 89 15.68 -21.31 -8.69
C ARG A 89 16.19 -21.94 -9.99
N ALA A 90 17.47 -21.73 -10.28
CA ALA A 90 18.06 -22.16 -11.55
C ALA A 90 18.09 -23.69 -11.72
N GLU A 91 18.19 -24.43 -10.61
CA GLU A 91 18.15 -25.90 -10.59
C GLU A 91 16.86 -26.49 -11.23
N HIS A 92 15.76 -25.73 -11.22
CA HIS A 92 14.45 -26.14 -11.75
C HIS A 92 14.21 -25.73 -13.20
N VAL A 93 15.22 -25.17 -13.86
CA VAL A 93 15.10 -24.62 -15.21
C VAL A 93 16.22 -25.15 -16.10
N GLN A 94 15.84 -25.99 -17.06
CA GLN A 94 16.71 -26.40 -18.15
C GLN A 94 16.77 -25.28 -19.19
N LYS A 95 17.92 -24.65 -19.39
CA LYS A 95 18.08 -23.67 -20.48
C LYS A 95 17.86 -24.34 -21.84
N THR A 96 17.05 -23.70 -22.68
CA THR A 96 16.76 -24.10 -24.07
C THR A 96 17.31 -23.12 -25.10
N GLY A 97 17.88 -22.00 -24.63
CA GLY A 97 18.52 -20.96 -25.43
C GLY A 97 19.14 -19.88 -24.54
N ASN A 98 19.55 -18.75 -25.12
CA ASN A 98 20.24 -17.68 -24.38
C ASN A 98 19.35 -17.05 -23.30
N GLN A 99 18.07 -16.82 -23.61
CA GLN A 99 17.08 -16.19 -22.73
C GLN A 99 15.82 -17.04 -22.55
N SER A 100 15.91 -18.35 -22.83
CA SER A 100 14.78 -19.27 -22.73
C SER A 100 15.15 -20.46 -21.85
N GLY A 101 14.19 -20.92 -21.06
CA GLY A 101 14.29 -22.11 -20.26
C GLY A 101 12.99 -22.88 -20.21
N ARG A 102 13.09 -24.16 -19.84
CA ARG A 102 11.97 -25.06 -19.63
C ARG A 102 12.02 -25.59 -18.20
N VAL A 103 10.89 -25.54 -17.51
CA VAL A 103 10.77 -26.03 -16.14
C VAL A 103 10.89 -27.55 -16.11
N THR A 104 11.67 -28.09 -15.18
CA THR A 104 12.05 -29.51 -15.15
C THR A 104 11.12 -30.40 -14.33
N GLU A 105 10.35 -29.83 -13.41
CA GLU A 105 9.43 -30.54 -12.50
C GLU A 105 8.13 -29.76 -12.23
N ASN A 106 7.17 -30.41 -11.57
CA ASN A 106 5.89 -29.78 -11.23
C ASN A 106 5.95 -29.01 -9.91
N GLY A 107 5.15 -27.95 -9.79
CA GLY A 107 5.01 -27.22 -8.53
C GLY A 107 6.17 -26.28 -8.23
N VAL A 108 6.96 -25.91 -9.24
CA VAL A 108 8.13 -25.04 -9.08
C VAL A 108 7.67 -23.63 -8.72
N VAL A 109 8.04 -23.20 -7.52
CA VAL A 109 7.64 -21.91 -6.97
C VAL A 109 8.31 -20.76 -7.73
N VAL A 110 7.48 -19.79 -8.14
CA VAL A 110 7.90 -18.49 -8.65
C VAL A 110 7.58 -17.41 -7.62
N ARG A 111 8.60 -16.62 -7.28
CA ARG A 111 8.53 -15.54 -6.28
C ARG A 111 8.53 -14.18 -6.95
N VAL A 112 7.73 -13.26 -6.44
CA VAL A 112 7.61 -11.91 -6.98
C VAL A 112 8.90 -11.13 -6.75
N GLY A 113 9.55 -10.66 -7.82
CA GLY A 113 10.79 -9.88 -7.72
C GLY A 113 10.57 -8.39 -7.42
N SER A 114 11.58 -7.76 -6.83
CA SER A 114 11.63 -6.31 -6.58
C SER A 114 12.86 -5.67 -7.21
N ALA A 115 12.68 -4.51 -7.86
CA ALA A 115 13.79 -3.70 -8.36
C ALA A 115 14.54 -2.93 -7.25
N PHE A 116 14.02 -2.90 -6.02
CA PHE A 116 14.62 -2.18 -4.88
C PHE A 116 15.57 -3.04 -4.04
N GLY A 117 15.73 -4.32 -4.36
CA GLY A 117 16.55 -5.22 -3.57
C GLY A 117 16.27 -6.69 -3.90
N GLU A 118 16.47 -7.56 -2.92
CA GLU A 118 16.35 -9.01 -3.10
C GLU A 118 15.09 -9.62 -2.48
N SER A 119 14.15 -8.78 -2.02
CA SER A 119 12.87 -9.20 -1.46
C SER A 119 12.15 -10.14 -2.43
N ARG A 120 11.72 -11.29 -1.89
CA ARG A 120 11.13 -12.39 -2.66
C ARG A 120 10.14 -13.22 -1.85
N ASP A 121 9.61 -12.65 -0.77
CA ASP A 121 8.84 -13.40 0.23
C ASP A 121 7.44 -13.78 -0.26
N VAL A 122 6.97 -13.16 -1.35
CA VAL A 122 5.66 -13.44 -1.94
C VAL A 122 5.78 -14.48 -3.04
N GLU A 123 5.07 -15.59 -2.86
CA GLU A 123 4.83 -16.62 -3.87
C GLU A 123 3.42 -16.44 -4.45
N GLN A 124 3.29 -16.38 -5.78
CA GLN A 124 1.97 -16.30 -6.43
C GLN A 124 1.73 -17.44 -7.41
N ILE A 125 2.77 -17.88 -8.12
CA ILE A 125 2.66 -18.86 -9.19
C ILE A 125 3.52 -20.07 -8.87
N ARG A 126 3.00 -21.25 -9.20
CA ARG A 126 3.76 -22.48 -9.30
C ARG A 126 3.69 -22.98 -10.73
N LEU A 127 4.85 -23.16 -11.36
CA LEU A 127 4.94 -23.66 -12.73
C LEU A 127 4.95 -25.18 -12.75
N SER A 128 4.46 -25.73 -13.85
CA SER A 128 4.44 -27.17 -14.13
C SER A 128 5.65 -27.57 -14.97
N LYS A 129 5.95 -28.87 -14.97
CA LYS A 129 6.98 -29.43 -15.83
C LYS A 129 6.67 -29.10 -17.28
N ASN A 130 7.71 -28.74 -18.02
CA ASN A 130 7.68 -28.31 -19.41
C ASN A 130 7.18 -26.89 -19.67
N ASP A 131 6.72 -26.15 -18.66
CA ASP A 131 6.41 -24.72 -18.83
C ASP A 131 7.65 -23.97 -19.33
N GLU A 132 7.43 -23.04 -20.25
CA GLU A 132 8.48 -22.21 -20.80
C GLU A 132 8.61 -20.90 -20.03
N VAL A 133 9.85 -20.48 -19.79
CA VAL A 133 10.17 -19.22 -19.13
C VAL A 133 11.13 -18.40 -19.96
N THR A 134 10.92 -17.09 -19.98
CA THR A 134 11.89 -16.13 -20.53
C THR A 134 12.82 -15.66 -19.42
N ILE A 135 14.11 -15.98 -19.53
CA ILE A 135 15.16 -15.61 -18.58
C ILE A 135 15.66 -14.21 -18.91
N LEU A 136 15.55 -13.30 -17.95
CA LEU A 136 16.02 -11.91 -18.02
C LEU A 136 17.44 -11.75 -17.47
N GLY A 137 17.82 -12.59 -16.51
CA GLY A 137 19.11 -12.54 -15.85
C GLY A 137 19.29 -13.66 -14.83
N SER A 138 20.46 -13.70 -14.20
CA SER A 138 20.79 -14.66 -13.14
C SER A 138 21.51 -13.97 -11.99
N LYS A 139 21.24 -14.40 -10.75
CA LYS A 139 21.90 -13.86 -9.56
C LYS A 139 22.12 -14.99 -8.55
N ASN A 140 23.28 -14.97 -7.89
CA ASN A 140 23.47 -15.76 -6.67
C ASN A 140 22.84 -14.99 -5.51
N VAL A 141 21.91 -15.64 -4.84
CA VAL A 141 21.04 -15.02 -3.86
C VAL A 141 21.31 -15.67 -2.51
N PRO A 142 21.69 -14.89 -1.48
CA PRO A 142 21.83 -15.41 -0.13
C PRO A 142 20.51 -15.95 0.41
N THR A 143 20.57 -17.14 0.98
CA THR A 143 19.48 -17.80 1.71
C THR A 143 20.02 -18.37 3.02
N GLU A 144 19.13 -18.81 3.91
CA GLU A 144 19.50 -19.51 5.14
C GLU A 144 20.33 -20.78 4.90
N PHE A 145 20.20 -21.39 3.71
CA PHE A 145 20.93 -22.58 3.27
C PHE A 145 22.17 -22.26 2.42
N GLY A 146 22.57 -20.99 2.36
CA GLY A 146 23.70 -20.52 1.56
C GLY A 146 23.28 -19.81 0.27
N ASN A 147 24.24 -19.54 -0.60
CA ASN A 147 24.00 -18.84 -1.86
C ASN A 147 23.36 -19.77 -2.89
N VAL A 148 22.15 -19.41 -3.34
CA VAL A 148 21.41 -20.17 -4.35
C VAL A 148 21.40 -19.40 -5.66
N LEU A 149 21.74 -20.05 -6.76
CA LEU A 149 21.60 -19.46 -8.09
C LEU A 149 20.12 -19.38 -8.46
N MET A 150 19.64 -18.19 -8.75
CA MET A 150 18.28 -17.93 -9.22
C MET A 150 18.29 -17.22 -10.57
N TYR A 151 17.28 -17.50 -11.39
CA TYR A 151 16.97 -16.72 -12.58
C TYR A 151 15.93 -15.65 -12.27
N GLN A 152 16.17 -14.45 -12.80
CA GLN A 152 15.09 -13.49 -13.03
C GLN A 152 14.39 -13.90 -14.31
N ILE A 153 13.09 -14.10 -14.26
CA ILE A 153 12.26 -14.42 -15.41
C ILE A 153 11.23 -13.32 -15.64
N LYS A 154 10.73 -13.23 -16.88
CA LYS A 154 9.52 -12.45 -17.15
C LYS A 154 8.39 -13.02 -16.27
N PRO A 155 7.57 -12.18 -15.60
CA PRO A 155 6.48 -12.65 -14.77
C PRO A 155 5.59 -13.63 -15.56
N PRO A 156 5.32 -14.83 -15.04
CA PRO A 156 4.45 -15.79 -15.70
C PRO A 156 3.03 -15.24 -15.85
N THR A 157 2.27 -15.81 -16.79
CA THR A 157 0.84 -15.53 -16.92
C THR A 157 0.12 -15.83 -15.60
N GLY A 158 -0.75 -14.92 -15.16
CA GLY A 158 -1.50 -15.05 -13.92
C GLY A 158 -0.81 -14.46 -12.69
N GLU A 159 0.45 -13.99 -12.79
CA GLU A 159 1.04 -13.16 -11.74
C GLU A 159 0.47 -11.74 -11.78
N TRP A 160 0.25 -11.15 -10.60
CA TRP A 160 -0.30 -9.81 -10.44
C TRP A 160 0.56 -8.91 -9.56
N ARG A 161 0.39 -7.61 -9.73
CA ARG A 161 0.94 -6.57 -8.85
C ARG A 161 -0.16 -5.67 -8.33
N TRP A 162 0.13 -4.85 -7.34
CA TRP A 162 -0.84 -3.91 -6.77
C TRP A 162 -0.32 -2.49 -6.74
N ILE A 163 -1.23 -1.55 -6.95
CA ILE A 163 -0.99 -0.10 -6.87
C ILE A 163 -2.16 0.54 -6.12
N GLU A 164 -1.93 1.65 -5.42
CA GLU A 164 -3.03 2.39 -4.80
C GLU A 164 -3.88 3.06 -5.88
N GLY A 165 -5.20 2.83 -5.80
CA GLY A 165 -6.15 3.26 -6.82
C GLY A 165 -6.25 4.77 -6.98
N HIS A 166 -6.05 5.54 -5.90
CA HIS A 166 -6.09 7.02 -5.95
C HIS A 166 -4.93 7.65 -6.75
N LEU A 167 -3.87 6.87 -7.04
CA LEU A 167 -2.71 7.33 -7.80
C LEU A 167 -2.89 7.20 -9.32
N ILE A 168 -3.94 6.50 -9.77
CA ILE A 168 -4.19 6.21 -11.17
C ILE A 168 -5.58 6.66 -11.59
N ILE A 169 -5.72 7.07 -12.84
CA ILE A 169 -7.02 7.40 -13.44
C ILE A 169 -7.23 6.59 -14.71
N PRO A 170 -8.47 6.23 -15.05
CA PRO A 170 -8.80 5.62 -16.34
C PRO A 170 -8.20 6.43 -17.51
N THR A 171 -7.71 5.73 -18.54
CA THR A 171 -6.97 6.38 -19.64
C THR A 171 -7.83 7.39 -20.41
N ASP A 172 -9.13 7.16 -20.53
CA ASP A 172 -10.11 8.09 -21.12
C ASP A 172 -10.30 9.38 -20.30
N GLN A 173 -9.94 9.36 -19.02
CA GLN A 173 -9.97 10.51 -18.11
C GLN A 173 -8.61 11.21 -18.02
N PHE A 174 -7.55 10.62 -18.59
CA PHE A 174 -6.21 11.19 -18.56
C PHE A 174 -6.08 12.33 -19.58
N SER A 175 -5.84 13.54 -19.08
CA SER A 175 -5.52 14.73 -19.89
C SER A 175 -4.07 15.16 -19.66
N PRO A 176 -3.14 14.88 -20.58
CA PRO A 176 -1.76 15.34 -20.47
C PRO A 176 -1.73 16.88 -20.38
N GLY A 177 -1.13 17.42 -19.31
CA GLY A 177 -0.95 18.88 -19.15
C GLY A 177 -1.96 19.60 -18.25
N LYS A 178 -2.99 18.93 -17.71
CA LYS A 178 -3.72 19.46 -16.56
C LYS A 178 -2.92 19.15 -15.28
N MET A 179 -2.52 20.20 -14.55
CA MET A 179 -2.03 20.05 -13.18
C MET A 179 -3.08 19.28 -12.36
N PRO A 180 -2.68 18.42 -11.41
CA PRO A 180 -3.64 17.85 -10.48
C PRO A 180 -4.46 18.99 -9.85
N PRO A 181 -5.75 18.79 -9.55
CA PRO A 181 -6.46 19.74 -8.69
C PRO A 181 -5.59 19.93 -7.45
N ALA A 182 -5.33 21.20 -7.10
CA ALA A 182 -4.63 21.52 -5.87
C ALA A 182 -5.29 20.74 -4.72
N PRO A 183 -4.51 20.32 -3.69
CA PRO A 183 -5.11 19.86 -2.45
C PRO A 183 -6.23 20.83 -2.10
N VAL A 184 -7.42 20.28 -1.83
CA VAL A 184 -8.54 21.09 -1.39
C VAL A 184 -8.21 21.49 0.06
N ASP A 185 -7.33 22.47 0.21
CA ASP A 185 -7.26 23.32 1.40
C ASP A 185 -8.46 24.26 1.34
N GLN A 186 -9.66 23.71 1.22
CA GLN A 186 -10.83 24.46 1.66
C GLN A 186 -10.74 24.43 3.17
N PRO A 187 -10.53 25.57 3.84
CA PRO A 187 -10.82 25.61 5.26
C PRO A 187 -12.26 25.12 5.41
N ILE A 188 -12.46 24.15 6.32
CA ILE A 188 -13.78 23.77 6.82
C ILE A 188 -14.54 25.08 7.03
N ALA A 189 -15.70 25.20 6.39
CA ALA A 189 -16.53 26.40 6.49
C ALA A 189 -16.58 26.85 7.95
N VAL A 190 -16.09 28.08 8.20
CA VAL A 190 -16.07 28.66 9.54
C VAL A 190 -17.52 28.70 10.02
N ASN A 191 -17.84 27.82 10.96
CA ASN A 191 -19.15 27.76 11.57
C ASN A 191 -19.23 28.97 12.50
N GLN A 192 -19.97 30.01 12.10
CA GLN A 192 -20.00 31.33 12.76
C GLN A 192 -20.61 31.34 14.18
N ASN A 193 -20.91 30.17 14.76
CA ASN A 193 -21.58 30.03 16.05
C ASN A 193 -20.72 29.33 17.12
N ASP A 194 -19.38 29.35 17.02
CA ASP A 194 -18.51 28.87 18.10
C ASP A 194 -18.35 29.95 19.20
N PRO A 195 -18.81 29.73 20.45
CA PRO A 195 -18.73 30.71 21.54
C PRO A 195 -17.31 30.94 22.09
N PHE A 196 -16.30 30.19 21.63
CA PHE A 196 -14.95 30.24 22.20
C PHE A 196 -13.89 30.92 21.32
N SER A 197 -14.29 31.56 20.20
CA SER A 197 -13.38 32.33 19.37
C SER A 197 -13.20 33.77 19.90
N GLN A 198 -12.36 33.97 20.92
CA GLN A 198 -11.83 35.30 21.24
C GLN A 198 -10.40 35.46 20.71
N GLY A 199 -10.18 36.57 20.02
CA GLY A 199 -9.12 36.75 19.04
C GLY A 199 -7.75 37.10 19.58
N THR A 200 -6.77 36.95 18.68
CA THR A 200 -5.44 37.55 18.79
C THR A 200 -5.08 38.16 17.44
N PRO A 201 -4.65 39.43 17.37
CA PRO A 201 -4.43 40.11 16.09
C PRO A 201 -3.16 39.65 15.38
N LEU A 202 -3.25 39.56 14.06
CA LEU A 202 -2.16 39.28 13.12
C LEU A 202 -1.06 40.36 13.22
N ASN A 203 0.13 39.95 13.63
CA ASN A 203 1.34 40.75 13.49
C ASN A 203 2.13 40.26 12.26
N ASN A 204 2.21 41.11 11.23
CA ASN A 204 3.05 40.86 10.05
C ASN A 204 4.52 41.10 10.42
N SER A 205 5.35 40.06 10.32
CA SER A 205 6.80 40.21 10.17
C SER A 205 7.41 39.04 9.38
N PRO A 206 8.49 39.28 8.61
CA PRO A 206 8.92 38.46 7.49
C PRO A 206 9.66 37.17 7.89
N ALA A 207 9.60 36.18 7.00
CA ALA A 207 10.12 34.83 7.15
C ALA A 207 11.62 34.77 7.51
N PRO A 208 12.06 33.89 8.44
CA PRO A 208 13.46 33.58 8.64
C PRO A 208 13.99 32.67 7.51
N ARG A 209 15.14 33.07 6.99
CA ARG A 209 15.97 32.36 6.01
C ARG A 209 16.46 31.04 6.63
N GLN A 210 16.13 29.90 6.01
CA GLN A 210 16.68 28.59 6.37
C GLN A 210 18.20 28.57 6.06
N GLU A 211 19.03 28.51 7.11
CA GLU A 211 20.44 28.22 6.99
C GLU A 211 20.66 26.73 6.69
N MET A 212 21.44 26.46 5.64
CA MET A 212 21.94 25.14 5.29
C MET A 212 22.85 24.60 6.39
N ILE A 213 22.44 23.53 7.07
CA ILE A 213 23.33 22.76 7.93
C ILE A 213 24.23 21.91 7.02
N LYS A 214 25.51 22.26 7.00
CA LYS A 214 26.60 21.48 6.37
C LYS A 214 26.88 20.24 7.22
N THR A 215 26.94 19.06 6.60
CA THR A 215 27.49 17.85 7.21
C THR A 215 29.01 17.96 7.31
N PRO A 216 29.63 17.72 8.48
CA PRO A 216 31.08 17.59 8.59
C PRO A 216 31.54 16.19 8.16
N THR A 217 32.58 16.18 7.33
CA THR A 217 33.38 15.02 6.95
C THR A 217 34.53 14.85 7.96
N ASP A 218 34.60 13.69 8.64
CA ASP A 218 35.80 12.93 9.06
C ASP A 218 35.31 11.85 10.05
N GLY A 219 35.78 10.59 10.09
CA GLY A 219 37.15 10.13 9.98
C GLY A 219 37.48 9.32 11.24
N SER A 220 37.11 8.02 11.24
CA SER A 220 37.61 6.91 12.10
C SER A 220 37.61 7.02 13.64
N ALA A 221 36.84 6.13 14.31
CA ALA A 221 37.28 5.39 15.51
C ALA A 221 36.34 4.21 15.82
N ARG A 222 36.91 3.02 16.08
CA ARG A 222 36.22 1.78 16.44
C ARG A 222 35.62 1.83 17.87
N ARG A 223 34.60 0.98 18.06
CA ARG A 223 33.99 0.48 19.32
C ARG A 223 32.87 1.40 19.83
N SER A 224 31.62 0.98 19.69
CA SER A 224 31.04 0.11 20.71
C SER A 224 29.93 -0.80 20.16
N VAL A 225 29.96 -2.06 20.59
CA VAL A 225 29.03 -3.17 20.32
C VAL A 225 27.65 -3.12 21.07
N PRO A 226 27.24 -2.10 21.86
CA PRO A 226 25.94 -2.15 22.54
C PRO A 226 24.69 -2.11 21.63
N GLU A 227 24.77 -1.51 20.44
CA GLU A 227 23.56 -1.22 19.65
C GLU A 227 23.01 -2.46 18.92
N GLU A 228 23.88 -3.31 18.38
CA GLU A 228 23.46 -4.58 17.76
C GLU A 228 22.89 -5.57 18.79
N GLU A 229 23.47 -5.63 19.99
CA GLU A 229 23.03 -6.52 21.06
C GLU A 229 21.67 -6.07 21.62
N GLN A 230 21.45 -4.76 21.79
CA GLN A 230 20.15 -4.20 22.17
C GLN A 230 19.08 -4.42 21.09
N MET A 231 19.44 -4.30 19.80
CA MET A 231 18.53 -4.59 18.69
C MET A 231 18.20 -6.09 18.58
N ALA A 232 19.16 -6.98 18.87
CA ALA A 232 18.94 -8.42 18.90
C ALA A 232 18.05 -8.82 20.08
N ALA A 233 18.30 -8.30 21.28
CA ALA A 233 17.47 -8.53 22.46
C ALA A 233 16.03 -8.04 22.26
N ALA A 234 15.84 -6.85 21.68
CA ALA A 234 14.52 -6.32 21.38
C ALA A 234 13.78 -7.16 20.31
N LYS A 235 14.48 -7.69 19.30
CA LYS A 235 13.87 -8.61 18.32
C LYS A 235 13.45 -9.94 18.93
N GLU A 236 14.25 -10.51 19.83
CA GLU A 236 13.89 -11.76 20.52
C GLU A 236 12.76 -11.56 21.52
N ALA A 237 12.68 -10.40 22.21
CA ALA A 237 11.55 -10.06 23.07
C ALA A 237 10.24 -9.96 22.27
N ILE A 238 10.25 -9.24 21.14
CA ILE A 238 9.12 -9.14 20.19
C ILE A 238 8.66 -10.52 19.70
N LYS A 239 9.60 -11.41 19.37
CA LYS A 239 9.31 -12.77 18.91
C LYS A 239 8.74 -13.65 20.02
N THR A 240 9.16 -13.44 21.25
CA THR A 240 8.64 -14.16 22.43
C THR A 240 7.17 -13.81 22.66
N ILE A 241 6.84 -12.52 22.62
CA ILE A 241 5.45 -12.04 22.74
C ILE A 241 4.58 -12.56 21.58
N ASP A 242 5.10 -12.57 20.34
CA ASP A 242 4.37 -13.16 19.19
C ASP A 242 4.10 -14.66 19.36
N THR A 243 5.04 -15.37 19.99
CA THR A 243 4.92 -16.81 20.23
C THR A 243 3.89 -17.09 21.32
N GLN A 244 3.90 -16.29 22.40
CA GLN A 244 2.88 -16.36 23.45
C GLN A 244 1.48 -16.02 22.91
N PHE A 245 1.37 -14.99 22.07
CA PHE A 245 0.11 -14.64 21.43
C PHE A 245 -0.41 -15.77 20.53
N ARG A 246 0.45 -16.38 19.72
CA ARG A 246 0.06 -17.55 18.89
C ARG A 246 -0.41 -18.73 19.73
N ALA A 247 0.31 -19.05 20.80
CA ALA A 247 -0.08 -20.11 21.73
C ALA A 247 -1.42 -19.81 22.42
N MET A 248 -1.70 -18.54 22.71
CA MET A 248 -2.99 -18.10 23.26
C MET A 248 -4.14 -18.29 22.25
N ILE A 249 -3.95 -17.92 20.99
CA ILE A 249 -4.97 -18.09 19.93
C ILE A 249 -5.31 -19.57 19.67
N GLU A 250 -4.38 -20.48 19.97
CA GLU A 250 -4.61 -21.94 19.88
C GLU A 250 -5.32 -22.52 21.12
N ALA A 251 -5.38 -21.79 22.23
CA ALA A 251 -6.08 -22.18 23.46
C ALA A 251 -7.54 -21.70 23.46
N GLU A 252 -8.40 -22.34 24.27
CA GLU A 252 -9.80 -21.91 24.40
C GLU A 252 -9.88 -20.46 24.96
N PRO A 253 -10.82 -19.62 24.46
CA PRO A 253 -10.90 -18.19 24.80
C PRO A 253 -11.03 -17.88 26.31
N THR A 254 -11.50 -18.83 27.10
CA THR A 254 -11.61 -18.72 28.57
C THR A 254 -10.27 -18.77 29.30
N ALA A 255 -9.20 -19.19 28.62
CA ALA A 255 -7.84 -19.28 29.15
C ALA A 255 -6.93 -18.12 28.69
N TRP A 256 -7.47 -17.12 27.98
CA TRP A 256 -6.68 -16.00 27.46
C TRP A 256 -6.35 -14.99 28.58
N ASP A 257 -5.06 -14.77 28.82
CA ASP A 257 -4.55 -13.73 29.72
C ASP A 257 -4.18 -12.47 28.92
N LEU A 258 -5.20 -11.73 28.50
CA LEU A 258 -5.03 -10.51 27.71
C LEU A 258 -4.39 -9.38 28.52
N ASP A 259 -4.67 -9.33 29.82
CA ASP A 259 -4.12 -8.32 30.73
C ASP A 259 -2.61 -8.51 30.91
N GLY A 260 -2.15 -9.76 31.05
CA GLY A 260 -0.72 -10.09 31.08
C GLY A 260 0.00 -9.73 29.78
N LEU A 261 -0.62 -10.02 28.63
CA LEU A 261 -0.06 -9.68 27.33
C LEU A 261 0.07 -8.16 27.12
N GLU A 262 -0.94 -7.39 27.51
CA GLU A 262 -0.90 -5.92 27.44
C GLU A 262 0.21 -5.34 28.34
N GLN A 263 0.40 -5.91 29.53
CA GLN A 263 1.44 -5.50 30.45
C GLN A 263 2.85 -5.76 29.89
N ASP A 264 3.05 -6.89 29.21
CA ASP A 264 4.31 -7.24 28.55
C ASP A 264 4.62 -6.28 27.40
N TYR A 265 3.62 -5.92 26.59
CA TYR A 265 3.76 -4.92 25.53
C TYR A 265 4.14 -3.53 26.06
N LYS A 266 3.48 -3.07 27.14
CA LYS A 266 3.79 -1.78 27.78
C LYS A 266 5.19 -1.74 28.38
N THR A 267 5.63 -2.83 28.99
CA THR A 267 6.99 -2.94 29.53
C THR A 267 8.03 -2.84 28.41
N LEU A 268 7.78 -3.55 27.30
CA LEU A 268 8.67 -3.53 26.14
C LEU A 268 8.77 -2.14 25.48
N GLN A 269 7.67 -1.37 25.45
CA GLN A 269 7.68 0.01 24.96
C GLN A 269 8.54 0.94 25.83
N GLN A 270 8.60 0.72 27.15
CA GLN A 270 9.38 1.56 28.07
C GLN A 270 10.88 1.27 28.03
N GLU A 271 11.29 0.04 27.72
CA GLU A 271 12.69 -0.36 27.67
C GLU A 271 13.39 0.00 26.34
N ILE A 272 12.64 0.15 25.25
CA ILE A 272 13.21 0.36 23.91
C ILE A 272 13.37 1.85 23.60
N LYS A 273 14.62 2.33 23.65
CA LYS A 273 14.99 3.72 23.31
C LYS A 273 15.24 3.96 21.83
N HIS A 274 15.24 2.90 20.99
CA HIS A 274 15.60 3.00 19.58
C HIS A 274 14.35 3.21 18.68
N PRO A 275 14.30 4.29 17.87
CA PRO A 275 13.08 4.74 17.18
C PRO A 275 12.55 3.75 16.13
N ALA A 276 13.44 3.01 15.46
CA ALA A 276 13.03 2.02 14.45
C ALA A 276 12.34 0.77 15.03
N ILE A 277 12.49 0.51 16.33
CA ILE A 277 11.89 -0.66 17.01
C ILE A 277 10.63 -0.23 17.78
N ALA A 278 10.63 0.96 18.40
CA ALA A 278 9.42 1.55 18.98
C ALA A 278 8.26 1.60 17.95
N SER A 279 8.55 2.03 16.71
CA SER A 279 7.55 2.05 15.63
C SER A 279 6.99 0.67 15.25
N LYS A 280 7.68 -0.45 15.54
CA LYS A 280 7.16 -1.80 15.27
C LYS A 280 6.23 -2.30 16.37
N ILE A 281 6.37 -1.77 17.58
CA ILE A 281 5.54 -2.15 18.73
C ILE A 281 4.22 -1.38 18.67
N ASP A 282 4.25 -0.11 18.29
CA ASP A 282 3.04 0.72 18.12
C ASP A 282 2.11 0.26 16.98
N LEU A 283 2.57 -0.64 16.11
CA LEU A 283 1.82 -1.17 14.96
C LEU A 283 1.12 -2.50 15.25
N ARG A 284 1.21 -3.02 16.47
CA ARG A 284 0.65 -4.31 16.89
C ARG A 284 -0.43 -4.11 17.94
#